data_AF-A0A349B036-F1
#
_entry.id   AF-A0A349B036-F1
#
_cell.length_a   1.000
_cell.length_b   1.000
_cell.length_c   1.000
_cell.angle_alpha   90.00
_cell.angle_beta   90.00
_cell.angle_gamma   90.00
#
_symmetry.space_group_name_H-M   'P 1'
#
loop_
_entity.id
_entity.type
_entity.pdbx_description
1 polymer ?
#
loop_
_entity_poly.entity_id
_entity_poly.type
_entity_poly.pdbx_seq_one_letter_code
_entity_poly.pdbx_strand_id
1 'polypeptide(L)'
;MRWHLLRRYLGIGVLACAAFFVVGGWYFSDDLRCPASPDESNYGEAEWRWFPIGTTCRWTEAKNGFDRVEEPGWAPTILIATMLVTGSGLVLSSFHSPRLREGG
;
A
#
# COMPACT_ATOMS: atom_id res chain seq x y z
N MET A 1 -5.42 -32.05 7.01
CA MET A 1 -5.13 -30.99 8.01
C MET A 1 -4.15 -29.89 7.53
N ARG A 2 -3.11 -30.18 6.73
CA ARG A 2 -2.07 -29.17 6.32
C ARG A 2 -2.54 -28.01 5.43
N TRP A 3 -3.63 -28.16 4.66
CA TRP A 3 -4.00 -27.18 3.62
C TRP A 3 -4.59 -25.87 4.16
N HIS A 4 -5.39 -25.92 5.23
CA HIS A 4 -5.98 -24.72 5.85
C HIS A 4 -4.93 -23.85 6.54
N LEU A 5 -3.93 -24.49 7.17
CA LEU A 5 -2.79 -23.80 7.77
C LEU A 5 -1.97 -23.07 6.70
N LEU A 6 -1.69 -23.71 5.56
CA LEU A 6 -0.96 -23.09 4.46
C LEU A 6 -1.68 -21.84 3.93
N ARG A 7 -2.99 -21.93 3.67
CA ARG A 7 -3.81 -20.78 3.22
C ARG A 7 -3.81 -19.64 4.23
N ARG A 8 -3.90 -19.97 5.53
CA ARG A 8 -3.87 -18.97 6.60
C ARG A 8 -2.53 -18.25 6.68
N TYR A 9 -1.41 -18.97 6.64
CA TYR A 9 -0.09 -18.35 6.65
C TYR A 9 0.17 -17.52 5.38
N LEU A 10 -0.27 -18.00 4.23
CA LEU A 10 -0.19 -17.24 2.98
C LEU A 10 -0.99 -15.94 3.06
N GLY A 11 -2.23 -16.00 3.55
CA GLY A 11 -3.07 -14.83 3.73
C GLY A 11 -2.47 -13.81 4.70
N ILE A 12 -1.95 -14.26 5.85
CA ILE A 12 -1.25 -13.41 6.82
C ILE A 12 0.00 -12.78 6.18
N GLY A 13 0.77 -13.55 5.40
CA GLY A 13 1.94 -13.03 4.69
C GLY A 13 1.59 -11.91 3.71
N VAL A 14 0.53 -12.09 2.92
CA VAL A 14 0.05 -11.05 1.98
C VAL A 14 -0.38 -9.78 2.73
N LEU A 15 -1.10 -9.93 3.85
CA LEU A 15 -1.52 -8.78 4.68
C LEU A 15 -0.33 -8.07 5.32
N ALA A 16 0.67 -8.83 5.79
CA ALA A 16 1.90 -8.26 6.34
C ALA A 16 2.67 -7.45 5.28
N CYS A 17 2.74 -7.94 4.04
CA CYS A 17 3.32 -7.18 2.93
C CYS A 17 2.55 -5.88 2.65
N ALA A 18 1.22 -5.93 2.62
CA ALA A 18 0.40 -4.73 2.44
C ALA A 18 0.66 -3.69 3.55
N ALA A 19 0.70 -4.14 4.81
CA ALA A 19 1.02 -3.29 5.94
C ALA A 19 2.44 -2.69 5.83
N PHE A 20 3.42 -3.49 5.43
CA PHE A 20 4.79 -3.04 5.22
C PHE A 20 4.88 -1.92 4.16
N PHE A 21 4.19 -2.06 3.02
CA PHE A 21 4.17 -1.02 2.00
C PHE A 21 3.55 0.28 2.49
N VAL A 22 2.47 0.19 3.27
CA VAL A 22 1.78 1.36 3.83
C VAL A 22 2.66 2.06 4.88
N VAL A 23 3.20 1.31 5.84
CA VAL A 23 4.04 1.86 6.92
C VAL A 23 5.35 2.38 6.37
N GLY A 24 6.00 1.63 5.47
CA GLY A 24 7.21 2.07 4.79
C GLY A 24 6.95 3.32 3.95
N GLY A 25 5.86 3.35 3.19
CA GLY A 25 5.45 4.54 2.44
C GLY A 25 5.37 5.78 3.32
N TRP A 26 4.65 5.68 4.45
CA TRP A 26 4.49 6.77 5.40
C TRP A 26 5.80 7.17 6.09
N TYR A 27 6.60 6.21 6.56
CA TYR A 27 7.85 6.48 7.28
C TYR A 27 8.94 7.06 6.37
N PHE A 28 8.92 6.70 5.08
CA PHE A 28 9.85 7.20 4.08
C PHE A 28 9.25 8.30 3.20
N SER A 29 8.18 8.98 3.64
CA SER A 29 7.70 10.21 3.00
C SER A 29 8.58 11.39 3.43
N ASP A 30 9.71 11.55 2.75
CA ASP A 30 10.65 12.65 2.96
C ASP A 30 10.69 13.55 1.71
N ASP A 31 11.02 14.83 1.90
CA ASP A 31 11.02 15.87 0.85
C ASP A 31 11.97 15.53 -0.31
N LEU A 32 13.03 14.76 -0.02
CA LEU A 32 13.97 14.23 -1.01
C LEU A 32 13.32 13.35 -2.09
N ARG A 33 12.05 12.94 -1.91
CA ARG A 33 11.30 12.14 -2.89
C ARG A 33 10.51 12.97 -3.89
N CYS A 34 10.53 14.30 -3.78
CA CYS A 34 9.83 15.22 -4.66
C CYS A 34 10.81 16.10 -5.47
N PRO A 35 11.75 15.52 -6.26
CA PRO A 35 12.62 16.33 -7.11
C PRO A 35 11.79 16.97 -8.24
N ALA A 36 11.99 18.26 -8.49
CA ALA A 36 11.33 18.97 -9.59
C ALA A 36 11.74 18.42 -10.98
N SER A 37 12.97 17.94 -11.10
CA SER A 37 13.49 17.23 -12.26
C SER A 37 14.57 16.23 -11.83
N PRO A 38 14.90 15.19 -12.64
CA PRO A 38 15.81 14.11 -12.24
C PRO A 38 17.22 14.55 -11.82
N ASP A 39 17.66 15.74 -12.27
CA ASP A 39 19.01 16.26 -12.07
C ASP A 39 19.04 17.50 -11.15
N GLU A 40 17.89 17.96 -10.64
CA GLU A 40 17.82 19.16 -9.80
C GLU A 40 17.80 18.84 -8.31
N SER A 41 18.54 19.64 -7.53
CA SER A 41 18.45 19.66 -6.07
C SER A 41 17.27 20.49 -5.54
N ASN A 42 16.27 20.74 -6.39
CA ASN A 42 15.08 21.54 -6.08
C ASN A 42 13.94 20.61 -5.67
N TYR A 43 13.75 20.46 -4.36
CA TYR A 43 12.79 19.52 -3.79
C TYR A 43 11.51 20.24 -3.34
N GLY A 44 10.37 19.62 -3.64
CA GLY A 44 9.06 20.03 -3.12
C GLY A 44 8.81 19.48 -1.72
N GLU A 45 7.72 19.93 -1.12
CA GLU A 45 7.21 19.39 0.14
C GLU A 45 6.50 18.05 -0.11
N ALA A 46 6.86 17.02 0.66
CA ALA A 46 6.26 15.71 0.62
C ALA A 46 5.19 15.54 1.71
N GLU A 47 3.96 15.21 1.33
CA GLU A 47 2.88 14.88 2.26
C GLU A 47 2.33 13.48 2.01
N TRP A 48 2.27 12.64 3.04
CA TRP A 48 1.64 11.32 2.92
C TRP A 48 0.12 11.44 2.89
N ARG A 49 -0.51 10.87 1.87
CA ARG A 49 -1.97 10.74 1.76
C ARG A 49 -2.38 9.28 1.85
N TRP A 50 -3.50 9.06 2.51
CA TRP A 50 -4.13 7.75 2.67
C TRP A 50 -5.06 7.38 1.51
N PHE A 51 -5.46 8.36 0.69
CA PHE A 51 -6.36 8.10 -0.43
C PHE A 51 -6.24 9.18 -1.54
N PRO A 52 -5.79 8.80 -2.76
CA PRO A 52 -5.06 7.57 -3.05
C PRO A 52 -3.79 7.43 -2.16
N ILE A 53 -3.44 6.21 -1.78
CA ILE A 53 -2.26 5.92 -0.97
C ILE A 53 -1.00 6.36 -1.70
N GLY A 54 -0.21 7.21 -1.08
CA GLY A 54 1.10 7.62 -1.58
C GLY A 54 1.53 8.99 -1.05
N THR A 55 2.62 9.51 -1.62
CA THR A 55 3.11 10.86 -1.33
C THR A 55 2.55 11.84 -2.34
N THR A 56 1.97 12.94 -1.87
CA THR A 56 1.73 14.16 -2.65
C THR A 56 2.98 15.02 -2.60
N CYS A 57 3.39 15.52 -3.76
CA CYS A 57 4.48 16.47 -3.87
C CYS A 57 3.93 17.85 -4.21
N ARG A 58 4.40 18.87 -3.48
CA ARG A 58 4.02 20.27 -3.71
C ARG A 58 5.24 21.15 -3.87
N TRP A 59 5.28 21.89 -4.96
CA TRP A 59 6.25 22.94 -5.22
C TRP A 59 5.52 24.28 -5.18
N THR A 60 6.14 25.26 -4.53
CA THR A 60 5.55 26.59 -4.36
C THR A 60 6.46 27.64 -4.96
N GLU A 61 5.88 28.72 -5.51
CA GLU A 61 6.65 29.79 -6.12
C GLU A 61 7.67 30.41 -5.16
N ALA A 62 7.31 30.54 -3.88
CA ALA A 62 8.17 31.09 -2.82
C ALA A 62 9.44 30.25 -2.53
N LYS A 63 9.39 28.92 -2.69
CA LYS A 63 10.50 28.00 -2.39
C LYS A 63 11.21 27.49 -3.64
N ASN A 64 10.47 27.27 -4.71
CA ASN A 64 10.91 26.52 -5.88
C ASN A 64 10.86 27.34 -7.18
N GLY A 65 10.25 28.53 -7.16
CA GLY A 65 10.11 29.41 -8.34
C GLY A 65 8.95 29.06 -9.28
N PHE A 66 8.11 28.09 -8.91
CA PHE A 66 6.90 27.71 -9.64
C PHE A 66 5.90 27.03 -8.70
N ASP A 67 4.62 27.07 -9.09
CA ASP A 67 3.55 26.32 -8.42
C ASP A 67 3.23 25.03 -9.18
N ARG A 68 3.37 23.89 -8.49
CA ARG A 68 2.95 22.58 -9.00
C ARG A 68 2.49 21.70 -7.84
N VAL A 69 1.47 20.89 -8.08
CA VAL A 69 1.06 19.81 -7.18
C VAL A 69 0.99 18.51 -7.98
N GLU A 70 1.64 17.48 -7.49
CA GLU A 70 1.57 16.13 -8.03
C GLU A 70 0.88 15.22 -7.01
N GLU A 71 -0.29 14.71 -7.38
CA GLU A 71 -1.06 13.79 -6.55
C GLU A 71 -0.55 12.34 -6.70
N PRO A 72 -0.68 11.52 -5.64
CA PRO A 72 -0.29 10.13 -5.70
C PRO A 72 -1.11 9.37 -6.73
N GLY A 73 -0.44 8.50 -7.48
CA GLY A 73 -1.10 7.63 -8.45
C GLY A 73 -2.00 6.59 -7.77
N TRP A 74 -2.98 6.08 -8.52
CA TRP A 74 -3.90 5.04 -8.03
C TRP A 74 -3.29 3.64 -7.96
N ALA A 75 -2.21 3.38 -8.70
CA ALA A 75 -1.56 2.07 -8.76
C ALA A 75 -1.21 1.47 -7.38
N PRO A 76 -0.51 2.17 -6.46
CA PRO A 76 -0.24 1.65 -5.11
C PRO A 76 -1.53 1.35 -4.33
N THR A 77 -2.54 2.21 -4.46
CA THR A 77 -3.86 2.02 -3.82
C THR A 77 -4.53 0.74 -4.29
N ILE A 78 -4.57 0.50 -5.60
CA ILE A 78 -5.18 -0.70 -6.20
C ILE A 78 -4.42 -1.96 -5.78
N LEU A 79 -3.08 -1.90 -5.76
CA LEU A 79 -2.25 -3.02 -5.33
C LEU A 79 -2.52 -3.39 -3.88
N ILE A 80 -2.51 -2.41 -2.98
CA ILE A 80 -2.78 -2.62 -1.54
C ILE A 80 -4.20 -3.13 -1.34
N ALA A 81 -5.20 -2.54 -2.01
CA ALA A 81 -6.58 -3.00 -1.94
C ALA A 81 -6.71 -4.47 -2.37
N THR A 82 -6.03 -4.86 -3.46
CA THR A 82 -6.01 -6.23 -3.95
C THR A 82 -5.36 -7.18 -2.95
N MET A 83 -4.24 -6.79 -2.33
CA MET A 83 -3.59 -7.57 -1.28
C MET A 83 -4.49 -7.73 -0.05
N LEU A 84 -5.19 -6.67 0.37
CA LEU A 84 -6.11 -6.72 1.52
C LEU A 84 -7.28 -7.68 1.26
N VAL A 85 -7.91 -7.60 0.07
CA VAL A 85 -9.03 -8.47 -0.30
C VAL A 85 -8.58 -9.92 -0.40
N THR A 86 -7.48 -10.19 -1.11
CA THR A 86 -6.98 -11.56 -1.31
C THR A 86 -6.45 -12.18 -0.01
N GLY A 87 -5.66 -11.43 0.76
CA GLY A 87 -5.13 -11.86 2.05
C GLY A 87 -6.25 -12.18 3.05
N SER A 88 -7.23 -11.28 3.17
CA SER A 88 -8.39 -11.49 4.05
C SER A 88 -9.23 -12.68 3.59
N GLY A 89 -9.48 -12.83 2.29
CA GLY A 89 -10.21 -13.98 1.74
C GLY A 89 -9.53 -15.32 2.02
N LEU A 90 -8.20 -15.39 1.92
CA LEU A 90 -7.42 -16.58 2.26
C LEU A 90 -7.50 -16.93 3.75
N VAL A 91 -7.43 -15.92 4.63
CA VAL A 91 -7.58 -16.12 6.08
C VAL A 91 -9.00 -16.58 6.41
N LEU A 92 -10.02 -15.90 5.91
CA LEU A 92 -11.43 -16.20 6.21
C LEU A 92 -11.87 -17.57 5.67
N SER A 93 -11.43 -17.93 4.45
CA SER A 93 -11.74 -19.25 3.87
C SER A 93 -11.08 -20.42 4.61
N SER A 94 -10.01 -20.17 5.37
CA SER A 94 -9.38 -21.21 6.21
C SER A 94 -10.29 -21.63 7.39
N PHE A 95 -11.19 -20.75 7.83
CA PHE A 95 -12.16 -21.03 8.90
C PHE A 95 -13.45 -21.68 8.41
N HIS A 96 -13.79 -21.51 7.13
CA HIS A 96 -15.08 -21.91 6.54
C HIS A 96 -15.14 -23.35 5.99
N SER A 97 -14.26 -24.26 6.42
CA SER A 97 -14.27 -25.64 5.90
C SER A 97 -15.58 -26.33 6.27
N PRO A 98 -16.47 -26.64 5.31
CA PRO A 98 -17.70 -27.35 5.61
C PRO A 98 -17.30 -28.73 6.14
N ARG A 99 -17.76 -29.08 7.34
CA ARG A 99 -17.82 -30.48 7.74
C ARG A 99 -18.73 -31.15 6.71
N LEU A 100 -18.18 -31.86 5.75
CA LEU A 100 -18.90 -32.91 5.04
C LEU A 100 -19.22 -33.95 6.11
N ARG A 101 -20.33 -33.73 6.82
CA ARG A 101 -20.86 -34.69 7.77
C ARG A 101 -21.55 -35.74 6.92
N GLU A 102 -20.82 -36.82 6.75
CA GLU A 102 -21.30 -38.16 6.48
C GLU A 102 -22.71 -38.35 7.08
N GLY A 103 -23.67 -38.65 6.21
CA GLY A 103 -25.00 -39.11 6.57
C GLY A 103 -25.37 -40.18 5.56
N GLY A 104 -24.85 -41.39 5.81
CA GLY A 104 -25.43 -42.62 5.27
C GLY A 104 -26.70 -43.01 6.03
#